data_AF-A0A363U7Y3-F1
#
_entry.id   AF-A0A363U7Y3-F1
#
_cell.length_a   1.000
_cell.length_b   1.000
_cell.length_c   1.000
_cell.angle_alpha   90.00
_cell.angle_beta   90.00
_cell.angle_gamma   90.00
#
_symmetry.space_group_name_H-M   'P 1'
#
loop_
_entity.id
_entity.type
_entity.pdbx_description
1 polymer ?
#
loop_
_entity_poly.entity_id
_entity_poly.type
_entity_poly.pdbx_seq_one_letter_code
_entity_poly.pdbx_strand_id
1 'polypeptide(L)'
;MRKTIIFLALFLAACNLPTSSQSPQTLPTAFIDPSYPTMEAVPVAPVQVSNGVEVRVDHAWRDGKEVSADVCYTLLDSSDWSIWGASLQYPGGSVVDYGSALTSLQEPVEGQAGVRCDTLTFLNIPPDADLTNVTIVIDAIAAVPREGDYCSIYMPKIQQALNERGIAIQLGCVDSAGVQVMQILSKPDTMSQEEAEQIVYSDEFYTVRGPWSFVFNLGQ
;
A
#
# COMPACT_ATOMS: atom_id res chain seq x y z
N MET A 1 -71.57 -51.47 -17.12
CA MET A 1 -71.64 -51.75 -18.57
C MET A 1 -71.96 -50.46 -19.31
N ARG A 2 -71.24 -50.19 -20.42
CA ARG A 2 -71.53 -49.23 -21.52
C ARG A 2 -71.46 -47.72 -21.18
N LYS A 3 -70.45 -46.98 -21.67
CA LYS A 3 -70.22 -46.47 -23.06
C LYS A 3 -71.07 -45.22 -23.36
N THR A 4 -70.46 -44.01 -23.30
CA THR A 4 -70.15 -43.06 -24.42
C THR A 4 -71.40 -42.34 -25.01
N ILE A 5 -71.48 -41.06 -25.39
CA ILE A 5 -70.54 -40.09 -26.01
C ILE A 5 -71.25 -38.69 -26.09
N ILE A 6 -70.49 -37.60 -25.88
CA ILE A 6 -70.51 -36.24 -26.51
C ILE A 6 -71.74 -35.29 -26.35
N PHE A 7 -71.47 -34.06 -25.87
CA PHE A 7 -71.78 -32.69 -26.41
C PHE A 7 -71.80 -31.71 -25.22
N LEU A 8 -71.31 -30.47 -25.20
CA LEU A 8 -70.43 -29.61 -26.01
C LEU A 8 -70.39 -28.28 -25.21
N ALA A 9 -69.27 -27.56 -25.29
CA ALA A 9 -69.11 -26.14 -24.95
C ALA A 9 -69.28 -25.70 -23.48
N LEU A 10 -68.16 -25.45 -22.80
CA LEU A 10 -67.92 -24.28 -21.92
C LEU A 10 -66.55 -24.43 -21.21
N PHE A 11 -65.44 -24.12 -21.89
CA PHE A 11 -64.20 -23.75 -21.22
C PHE A 11 -63.40 -22.78 -22.09
N LEU A 12 -63.90 -21.54 -22.14
CA LEU A 12 -63.12 -20.35 -22.51
C LEU A 12 -63.10 -19.45 -21.28
N ALA A 13 -62.09 -19.61 -20.44
CA ALA A 13 -61.68 -18.61 -19.46
C ALA A 13 -60.16 -18.70 -19.32
N ALA A 14 -59.47 -18.09 -20.28
CA ALA A 14 -58.09 -17.71 -20.15
C ALA A 14 -58.00 -16.55 -19.14
N CYS A 15 -57.26 -16.74 -18.06
CA CYS A 15 -56.67 -15.62 -17.32
C CYS A 15 -55.18 -15.92 -17.15
N ASN A 16 -54.40 -15.24 -17.99
CA ASN A 16 -52.96 -15.12 -17.89
C ASN A 16 -52.60 -14.50 -16.53
N LEU A 17 -51.83 -15.21 -15.72
CA LEU A 17 -51.01 -14.58 -14.69
C LEU A 17 -49.89 -13.81 -15.40
N PRO A 18 -49.76 -12.48 -15.21
CA PRO A 18 -48.58 -11.78 -15.68
C PRO A 18 -47.39 -12.29 -14.87
N THR A 19 -46.53 -13.07 -15.52
CA THR A 19 -45.16 -13.30 -15.05
C THR A 19 -44.46 -11.96 -15.20
N SER A 20 -44.35 -11.20 -14.13
CA SER A 20 -43.44 -10.06 -14.09
C SER A 20 -42.03 -10.63 -14.26
N SER A 21 -41.45 -10.44 -15.43
CA SER A 21 -40.01 -10.57 -15.62
C SER A 21 -39.35 -9.58 -14.66
N GLN A 22 -38.80 -10.08 -13.55
CA GLN A 22 -37.86 -9.31 -12.75
C GLN A 22 -36.67 -9.01 -13.65
N SER A 23 -36.59 -7.78 -14.14
CA SER A 23 -35.37 -7.23 -14.71
C SER A 23 -34.23 -7.44 -13.70
N PRO A 24 -33.03 -7.82 -14.14
CA PRO A 24 -31.88 -7.88 -13.25
C PRO A 24 -31.74 -6.51 -12.58
N GLN A 25 -31.82 -6.46 -11.26
CA GLN A 25 -31.47 -5.26 -10.53
C GLN A 25 -29.98 -5.02 -10.77
N THR A 26 -29.69 -4.09 -11.68
CA THR A 26 -28.37 -3.47 -11.78
C THR A 26 -28.06 -2.88 -10.41
N LEU A 27 -27.13 -3.50 -9.70
CA LEU A 27 -26.41 -2.88 -8.59
C LEU A 27 -26.01 -1.47 -9.02
N PRO A 28 -26.03 -0.46 -8.13
CA PRO A 28 -25.60 0.88 -8.49
C PRO A 28 -24.11 0.83 -8.85
N THR A 29 -23.80 0.70 -10.15
CA THR A 29 -22.53 1.10 -10.71
C THR A 29 -22.45 2.60 -10.51
N ALA A 30 -21.45 3.06 -9.75
CA ALA A 30 -21.14 4.48 -9.66
C ALA A 30 -21.11 5.07 -11.07
N PHE A 31 -21.88 6.14 -11.29
CA PHE A 31 -21.88 6.83 -12.59
C PHE A 31 -20.52 7.49 -12.76
N ILE A 32 -19.65 6.89 -13.59
CA ILE A 32 -18.43 7.53 -14.07
C ILE A 32 -18.85 8.36 -15.27
N ASP A 33 -18.78 9.68 -15.12
CA ASP A 33 -19.01 10.60 -16.24
C ASP A 33 -17.93 10.36 -17.31
N PRO A 34 -18.29 10.08 -18.58
CA PRO A 34 -17.32 9.91 -19.68
C PRO A 34 -16.47 11.15 -19.97
N SER A 35 -16.64 12.26 -19.24
CA SER A 35 -15.82 13.46 -19.31
C SER A 35 -14.41 13.34 -18.73
N TYR A 36 -14.05 12.26 -18.04
CA TYR A 36 -12.69 12.07 -17.52
C TYR A 36 -11.82 11.30 -18.51
N PRO A 37 -10.79 11.92 -19.12
CA PRO A 37 -9.88 11.21 -19.99
C PRO A 37 -9.02 10.25 -19.17
N THR A 38 -8.93 9.00 -19.63
CA THR A 38 -7.87 8.09 -19.18
C THR A 38 -6.56 8.52 -19.82
N MET A 39 -5.55 8.81 -18.99
CA MET A 39 -4.22 9.23 -19.44
C MET A 39 -3.15 8.46 -18.71
N GLU A 40 -2.04 8.18 -19.38
CA GLU A 40 -0.89 7.47 -18.82
C GLU A 40 0.39 8.21 -19.21
N ALA A 41 1.36 8.25 -18.28
CA ALA A 41 2.66 8.83 -18.50
C ALA A 41 3.77 8.08 -17.75
N VAL A 42 4.95 8.10 -18.34
CA VAL A 42 6.21 7.66 -17.69
C VAL A 42 6.85 8.88 -17.01
N PRO A 43 7.48 8.72 -15.84
CA PRO A 43 8.12 9.85 -15.16
C PRO A 43 9.37 10.32 -15.89
N VAL A 44 9.73 11.60 -15.71
CA VAL A 44 10.96 12.20 -16.28
C VAL A 44 12.23 11.48 -15.80
N ALA A 45 12.26 11.06 -14.54
CA ALA A 45 13.32 10.29 -13.92
C ALA A 45 12.72 9.06 -13.22
N PRO A 46 12.63 7.91 -13.90
CA PRO A 46 11.88 6.74 -13.39
C PRO A 46 12.54 6.02 -12.25
N VAL A 47 13.83 6.24 -11.99
CA VAL A 47 14.57 5.57 -10.91
C VAL A 47 15.26 6.61 -10.05
N GLN A 48 15.13 6.47 -8.74
CA GLN A 48 15.83 7.28 -7.74
C GLN A 48 16.37 6.40 -6.63
N VAL A 49 17.56 6.74 -6.13
CA VAL A 49 18.21 6.03 -5.03
C VAL A 49 18.41 7.00 -3.88
N SER A 50 17.95 6.63 -2.69
CA SER A 50 18.17 7.37 -1.45
C SER A 50 18.38 6.40 -0.31
N ASN A 51 19.35 6.67 0.57
CA ASN A 51 19.66 5.84 1.75
C ASN A 51 19.82 4.33 1.43
N GLY A 52 20.40 4.01 0.27
CA GLY A 52 20.63 2.64 -0.18
C GLY A 52 19.40 1.90 -0.71
N VAL A 53 18.24 2.57 -0.79
CA VAL A 53 17.01 2.03 -1.39
C VAL A 53 16.81 2.65 -2.76
N GLU A 54 16.74 1.80 -3.77
CA GLU A 54 16.29 2.17 -5.11
C GLU A 54 14.77 2.11 -5.15
N VAL A 55 14.15 3.19 -5.63
CA VAL A 55 12.71 3.27 -5.92
C VAL A 55 12.56 3.60 -7.40
N ARG A 56 11.75 2.80 -8.08
CA ARG A 56 11.39 2.95 -9.48
C ARG A 56 9.90 3.18 -9.61
N VAL A 57 9.50 4.10 -10.47
CA VAL A 57 8.11 4.25 -10.91
C VAL A 57 8.04 4.00 -12.40
N ASP A 58 7.26 2.99 -12.80
CA ASP A 58 7.22 2.52 -14.18
C ASP A 58 6.30 3.42 -15.02
N HIS A 59 5.10 3.71 -14.50
CA HIS A 59 4.16 4.64 -15.10
C HIS A 59 3.18 5.17 -14.03
N ALA A 60 2.49 6.26 -14.36
CA ALA A 60 1.33 6.76 -13.64
C ALA A 60 0.19 6.98 -14.62
N TRP A 61 -1.05 6.81 -14.17
CA TRP A 61 -2.24 7.04 -14.98
C TRP A 61 -3.33 7.73 -14.19
N ARG A 62 -4.19 8.45 -14.91
CA ARG A 62 -5.46 8.99 -14.39
C ARG A 62 -6.60 8.14 -14.92
N ASP A 63 -7.51 7.78 -14.02
CA ASP A 63 -8.83 7.25 -14.37
C ASP A 63 -9.89 7.99 -13.55
N GLY A 64 -10.72 8.80 -14.21
CA GLY A 64 -11.73 9.57 -13.46
C GLY A 64 -11.13 10.59 -12.49
N LYS A 65 -11.50 10.41 -11.22
CA LYS A 65 -11.03 11.18 -10.05
C LYS A 65 -9.89 10.49 -9.30
N GLU A 66 -9.25 9.54 -9.95
CA GLU A 66 -8.17 8.74 -9.42
C GLU A 66 -6.91 9.00 -10.24
N VAL A 67 -5.77 9.11 -9.55
CA VAL A 67 -4.44 8.98 -10.15
C VAL A 67 -3.75 7.80 -9.47
N SER A 68 -3.22 6.88 -10.27
CA SER A 68 -2.53 5.69 -9.80
C SER A 68 -1.12 5.62 -10.41
N ALA A 69 -0.21 4.91 -9.75
CA ALA A 69 1.16 4.71 -10.21
C ALA A 69 1.75 3.38 -9.73
N ASP A 70 2.49 2.72 -10.61
CA ASP A 70 3.17 1.46 -10.28
C ASP A 70 4.58 1.74 -9.78
N VAL A 71 4.81 1.43 -8.50
CA VAL A 71 6.03 1.74 -7.76
C VAL A 71 6.71 0.46 -7.33
N CYS A 72 7.98 0.29 -7.68
CA CYS A 72 8.83 -0.81 -7.23
C CYS A 72 9.98 -0.29 -6.37
N TYR A 73 10.35 -1.01 -5.32
CA TYR A 73 11.48 -0.64 -4.46
C TYR A 73 12.26 -1.86 -3.98
N THR A 74 13.56 -1.66 -3.77
CA THR A 74 14.45 -2.69 -3.23
C THR A 74 14.17 -2.95 -1.76
N LEU A 75 14.09 -4.22 -1.38
CA LEU A 75 13.96 -4.66 0.01
C LEU A 75 15.33 -4.69 0.70
N LEU A 76 15.36 -4.24 1.95
CA LEU A 76 16.59 -4.16 2.77
C LEU A 76 16.91 -5.49 3.45
N ASP A 77 15.88 -6.25 3.79
CA ASP A 77 15.92 -7.53 4.47
C ASP A 77 14.57 -8.25 4.25
N SER A 78 14.33 -9.34 4.98
CA SER A 78 13.10 -10.13 4.91
C SER A 78 11.91 -9.55 5.69
N SER A 79 12.01 -8.32 6.21
CA SER A 79 10.90 -7.68 6.90
C SER A 79 9.81 -7.27 5.89
N ASP A 80 8.59 -7.09 6.39
CA ASP A 80 7.44 -6.66 5.59
C ASP A 80 7.49 -5.14 5.34
N TRP A 81 8.41 -4.72 4.47
CA TRP A 81 8.56 -3.33 4.06
C TRP A 81 7.35 -2.91 3.23
N SER A 82 6.87 -1.69 3.50
CA SER A 82 5.74 -1.06 2.82
C SER A 82 5.99 0.44 2.63
N ILE A 83 5.31 1.07 1.68
CA ILE A 83 5.36 2.52 1.50
C ILE A 83 4.72 3.20 2.73
N TRP A 84 5.47 4.10 3.36
CA TRP A 84 5.13 4.78 4.61
C TRP A 84 5.08 6.30 4.38
N GLY A 85 3.98 6.75 3.81
CA GLY A 85 3.79 8.14 3.38
C GLY A 85 4.05 8.29 1.89
N ALA A 86 3.02 8.76 1.19
CA ALA A 86 3.10 9.20 -0.18
C ALA A 86 2.13 10.36 -0.40
N SER A 87 2.47 11.25 -1.32
CA SER A 87 1.60 12.35 -1.72
C SER A 87 1.63 12.57 -3.22
N LEU A 88 0.49 13.02 -3.75
CA LEU A 88 0.35 13.54 -5.10
C LEU A 88 0.28 15.06 -5.01
N GLN A 89 1.20 15.74 -5.69
CA GLN A 89 1.28 17.19 -5.73
C GLN A 89 1.02 17.68 -7.15
N TYR A 90 0.21 18.72 -7.30
CA TYR A 90 -0.11 19.33 -8.59
C TYR A 90 -0.37 20.83 -8.40
N PRO A 91 -0.33 21.65 -9.47
CA PRO A 91 -0.64 23.07 -9.38
C PRO A 91 -1.99 23.32 -8.69
N GLY A 92 -1.95 24.06 -7.58
CA GLY A 92 -3.14 24.42 -6.81
C GLY A 92 -3.61 23.40 -5.76
N GLY A 93 -2.93 22.26 -5.58
CA GLY A 93 -3.32 21.31 -4.54
C GLY A 93 -2.35 20.15 -4.28
N SER A 94 -2.69 19.37 -3.26
CA SER A 94 -2.01 18.12 -2.96
C SER A 94 -2.98 17.13 -2.33
N VAL A 95 -2.79 15.85 -2.61
CA VAL A 95 -3.49 14.74 -1.97
C VAL A 95 -2.47 13.91 -1.21
N VAL A 96 -2.66 13.78 0.10
CA VAL A 96 -1.77 13.02 1.00
C VAL A 96 -2.37 11.67 1.40
N ASP A 97 -3.67 11.48 1.17
CA ASP A 97 -4.34 10.20 1.39
C ASP A 97 -4.12 9.31 0.15
N TYR A 98 -3.53 8.15 0.36
CA TYR A 98 -3.25 7.18 -0.69
C TYR A 98 -3.65 5.77 -0.28
N GLY A 99 -4.05 4.97 -1.26
CA GLY A 99 -4.10 3.51 -1.18
C GLY A 99 -2.81 2.90 -1.70
N SER A 100 -2.43 1.75 -1.18
CA SER A 100 -1.36 0.92 -1.72
C SER A 100 -1.87 -0.52 -1.85
N ALA A 101 -1.63 -1.12 -3.01
CA ALA A 101 -1.95 -2.51 -3.29
C ALA A 101 -0.71 -3.25 -3.77
N LEU A 102 -0.37 -4.36 -3.10
CA LEU A 102 0.76 -5.20 -3.52
C LEU A 102 0.48 -5.82 -4.89
N THR A 103 1.39 -5.59 -5.83
CA THR A 103 1.30 -6.11 -7.20
C THR A 103 2.29 -7.27 -7.39
N SER A 104 3.50 -7.16 -6.86
CA SER A 104 4.47 -8.27 -6.87
C SER A 104 5.46 -8.19 -5.73
N LEU A 105 5.93 -9.35 -5.27
CA LEU A 105 6.97 -9.47 -4.26
C LEU A 105 8.01 -10.51 -4.70
N GLN A 106 9.26 -10.09 -4.79
CA GLN A 106 10.42 -10.93 -4.95
C GLN A 106 11.23 -10.88 -3.66
N GLU A 107 11.25 -11.98 -2.93
CA GLU A 107 12.05 -12.11 -1.71
C GLU A 107 13.56 -12.00 -2.01
N PRO A 108 14.36 -11.43 -1.08
CA PRO A 108 15.80 -11.43 -1.22
C PRO A 108 16.35 -12.86 -1.26
N VAL A 109 17.29 -13.11 -2.17
CA VAL A 109 18.03 -14.38 -2.29
C VAL A 109 19.53 -14.12 -2.20
N GLU A 110 20.34 -15.17 -2.02
CA GLU A 110 21.78 -15.00 -1.81
C GLU A 110 22.43 -14.17 -2.95
N GLY A 111 22.97 -13.00 -2.60
CA GLY A 111 23.62 -12.07 -3.54
C GLY A 111 22.68 -11.16 -4.34
N GLN A 112 21.35 -11.23 -4.15
CA GLN A 112 20.38 -10.38 -4.83
C GLN A 112 19.36 -9.79 -3.85
N ALA A 113 19.26 -8.46 -3.84
CA ALA A 113 18.24 -7.75 -3.07
C ALA A 113 16.84 -8.13 -3.56
N GLY A 114 15.90 -8.24 -2.63
CA GLY A 114 14.49 -8.42 -2.95
C GLY A 114 13.90 -7.16 -3.58
N VAL A 115 12.74 -7.30 -4.21
CA VAL A 115 12.01 -6.19 -4.82
C VAL A 115 10.54 -6.35 -4.48
N ARG A 116 9.91 -5.27 -4.02
CA ARG A 116 8.47 -5.18 -3.85
C ARG A 116 7.91 -4.14 -4.81
N CYS A 117 6.79 -4.45 -5.45
CA CYS A 117 6.06 -3.51 -6.28
C CYS A 117 4.62 -3.37 -5.78
N ASP A 118 4.21 -2.13 -5.60
CA ASP A 118 2.87 -1.74 -5.19
C ASP A 118 2.27 -0.79 -6.24
N THR A 119 0.96 -0.87 -6.46
CA THR A 119 0.21 0.21 -7.10
C THR A 119 -0.23 1.21 -6.03
N LEU A 120 0.22 2.46 -6.16
CA LEU A 120 -0.26 3.57 -5.36
C LEU A 120 -1.48 4.19 -6.01
N THR A 121 -2.48 4.58 -5.21
CA THR A 121 -3.73 5.16 -5.69
C THR A 121 -4.10 6.40 -4.88
N PHE A 122 -4.31 7.52 -5.56
CA PHE A 122 -4.72 8.81 -5.00
C PHE A 122 -6.13 9.14 -5.47
N LEU A 123 -7.07 9.26 -4.53
CA LEU A 123 -8.48 9.48 -4.82
C LEU A 123 -8.87 10.96 -4.68
N ASN A 124 -10.07 11.29 -5.15
CA ASN A 124 -10.69 12.61 -5.04
C ASN A 124 -9.94 13.73 -5.75
N ILE A 125 -9.30 13.42 -6.89
CA ILE A 125 -8.68 14.44 -7.73
C ILE A 125 -9.77 15.35 -8.30
N PRO A 126 -9.69 16.68 -8.09
CA PRO A 126 -10.65 17.62 -8.66
C PRO A 126 -10.73 17.49 -10.18
N PRO A 127 -11.93 17.62 -10.79
CA PRO A 127 -12.08 17.53 -12.24
C PRO A 127 -11.25 18.56 -13.00
N ASP A 128 -11.10 19.75 -12.42
CA ASP A 128 -10.39 20.91 -12.93
C ASP A 128 -8.94 21.02 -12.47
N ALA A 129 -8.41 19.98 -11.79
CA ALA A 129 -7.01 19.94 -11.41
C ALA A 129 -6.11 19.98 -12.66
N ASP A 130 -5.14 20.90 -12.68
CA ASP A 130 -4.09 20.93 -13.68
C ASP A 130 -3.10 19.80 -13.40
N LEU A 131 -3.09 18.78 -14.26
CA LEU A 131 -2.21 17.63 -14.13
C LEU A 131 -1.06 17.64 -15.14
N THR A 132 -0.78 18.77 -15.79
CA THR A 132 0.34 18.90 -16.74
C THR A 132 1.70 18.75 -16.07
N ASN A 133 1.79 19.00 -14.76
CA ASN A 133 2.98 18.85 -13.94
C ASN A 133 2.63 18.27 -12.56
N VAL A 134 2.53 16.96 -12.50
CA VAL A 134 2.19 16.21 -11.28
C VAL A 134 3.45 15.61 -10.70
N THR A 135 3.58 15.67 -9.39
CA THR A 135 4.68 15.03 -8.66
C THR A 135 4.14 14.02 -7.66
N ILE A 136 4.54 12.75 -7.79
CA ILE A 136 4.35 11.76 -6.73
C ILE A 136 5.59 11.79 -5.85
N VAL A 137 5.39 12.05 -4.56
CA VAL A 137 6.45 12.01 -3.55
C VAL A 137 6.20 10.81 -2.65
N ILE A 138 7.19 9.95 -2.51
CA ILE A 138 7.21 8.86 -1.53
C ILE A 138 8.15 9.29 -0.41
N ASP A 139 7.60 9.46 0.79
CA ASP A 139 8.31 10.05 1.92
C ASP A 139 9.24 9.05 2.60
N ALA A 140 8.76 7.82 2.75
CA ALA A 140 9.50 6.74 3.38
C ALA A 140 8.99 5.37 2.96
N ILE A 141 9.80 4.35 3.23
CA ILE A 141 9.33 2.98 3.40
C ILE A 141 9.51 2.60 4.87
N ALA A 142 8.63 1.76 5.41
CA ALA A 142 8.75 1.25 6.75
C ALA A 142 8.37 -0.23 6.84
N ALA A 143 9.01 -0.93 7.76
CA ALA A 143 8.65 -2.28 8.16
C ALA A 143 8.26 -2.24 9.64
N VAL A 144 6.97 -2.30 9.92
CA VAL A 144 6.47 -2.30 11.30
C VAL A 144 6.87 -3.64 11.95
N PRO A 145 7.62 -3.62 13.06
CA PRO A 145 8.07 -4.85 13.70
C PRO A 145 6.92 -5.72 14.20
N ARG A 146 6.97 -7.02 13.90
CA ARG A 146 6.12 -8.02 14.53
C ARG A 146 6.80 -8.55 15.80
N GLU A 147 6.03 -9.14 16.70
CA GLU A 147 6.55 -9.64 17.99
C GLU A 147 7.77 -10.58 17.81
N GLY A 148 7.78 -11.42 16.77
CA GLY A 148 8.91 -12.32 16.46
C GLY A 148 10.12 -11.69 15.75
N ASP A 149 9.96 -10.50 15.19
CA ASP A 149 10.98 -9.85 14.36
C ASP A 149 12.00 -9.09 15.23
N TYR A 150 11.57 -8.63 16.42
CA TYR A 150 12.43 -7.87 17.33
C TYR A 150 13.71 -8.63 17.67
N CYS A 151 13.61 -9.91 18.01
CA CYS A 151 14.77 -10.68 18.41
C CYS A 151 15.62 -11.20 17.25
N SER A 152 14.99 -11.48 16.11
CA SER A 152 15.63 -12.15 14.98
C SER A 152 16.24 -11.18 13.97
N ILE A 153 15.61 -10.01 13.78
CA ILE A 153 15.98 -9.03 12.75
C ILE A 153 16.46 -7.73 13.40
N TYR A 154 15.65 -7.15 14.29
CA TYR A 154 15.88 -5.77 14.72
C TYR A 154 16.92 -5.65 15.85
N MET A 155 16.92 -6.52 16.85
CA MET A 155 17.87 -6.46 17.97
C MET A 155 19.32 -6.51 17.48
N PRO A 156 19.73 -7.43 16.56
CA PRO A 156 21.09 -7.40 16.01
C PRO A 156 21.42 -6.09 15.30
N LYS A 157 20.48 -5.57 14.48
CA LYS A 157 20.63 -4.30 13.74
C LYS A 157 20.77 -3.10 14.66
N ILE A 158 19.91 -3.00 15.69
CA ILE A 158 19.94 -1.94 16.69
C ILE A 158 21.24 -2.03 17.50
N GLN A 159 21.61 -3.23 17.97
CA GLN A 159 22.85 -3.43 18.73
C GLN A 159 24.07 -3.02 17.90
N GLN A 160 24.12 -3.37 16.61
CA GLN A 160 25.17 -2.93 15.71
C GLN A 160 25.24 -1.40 15.63
N ALA A 161 24.10 -0.73 15.39
CA ALA A 161 24.06 0.73 15.30
C ALA A 161 24.47 1.41 16.62
N LEU A 162 24.05 0.88 17.77
CA LEU A 162 24.46 1.36 19.09
C LEU A 162 25.98 1.23 19.27
N ASN A 163 26.56 0.09 18.90
CA ASN A 163 27.99 -0.16 18.98
C ASN A 163 28.78 0.79 18.08
N GLU A 164 28.34 0.99 16.83
CA GLU A 164 28.97 1.92 15.87
C GLU A 164 28.92 3.38 16.34
N ARG A 165 27.85 3.76 17.06
CA ARG A 165 27.69 5.09 17.67
C ARG A 165 28.40 5.22 19.03
N GLY A 166 29.00 4.15 19.54
CA GLY A 166 29.64 4.15 20.86
C GLY A 166 28.66 4.28 22.03
N ILE A 167 27.39 3.96 21.82
CA ILE A 167 26.34 4.00 22.86
C ILE A 167 26.36 2.68 23.61
N ALA A 168 26.78 2.71 24.88
CA ALA A 168 26.93 1.52 25.71
C ALA A 168 25.60 1.00 26.29
N ILE A 169 24.63 0.72 25.40
CA ILE A 169 23.41 -0.03 25.71
C ILE A 169 23.61 -1.48 25.25
N GLN A 170 23.34 -2.43 26.12
CA GLN A 170 23.32 -3.85 25.78
C GLN A 170 21.88 -4.33 25.66
N LEU A 171 21.54 -4.87 24.51
CA LEU A 171 20.28 -5.54 24.23
C LEU A 171 20.43 -7.04 24.41
N GLY A 172 19.32 -7.68 24.73
CA GLY A 172 19.20 -9.13 24.75
C GLY A 172 17.76 -9.57 24.57
N CYS A 173 17.58 -10.82 24.17
CA CYS A 173 16.28 -11.44 24.11
C CYS A 173 16.09 -12.37 25.29
N VAL A 174 14.99 -12.18 26.01
CA VAL A 174 14.62 -13.00 27.15
C VAL A 174 13.31 -13.70 26.86
N ASP A 175 13.17 -14.92 27.36
CA ASP A 175 11.90 -15.61 27.34
C ASP A 175 10.95 -14.97 28.36
N SER A 176 9.80 -14.52 27.89
CA SER A 176 8.70 -14.04 28.71
C SER A 176 7.42 -14.75 28.28
N ALA A 177 6.92 -15.64 29.14
CA ALA A 177 5.74 -16.45 28.87
C ALA A 177 5.81 -17.26 27.54
N GLY A 178 6.98 -17.78 27.18
CA GLY A 178 7.17 -18.58 25.97
C GLY A 178 7.33 -17.76 24.68
N VAL A 179 7.44 -16.43 24.79
CA VAL A 179 7.74 -15.52 23.67
C VAL A 179 9.08 -14.84 23.95
N GLN A 180 9.94 -14.77 22.94
CA GLN A 180 11.19 -14.02 23.01
C GLN A 180 10.89 -12.53 22.89
N VAL A 181 11.27 -11.74 23.90
CA VAL A 181 11.07 -10.30 23.93
C VAL A 181 12.43 -9.62 24.04
N MET A 182 12.66 -8.63 23.18
CA MET A 182 13.85 -7.77 23.27
C MET A 182 13.78 -6.90 24.53
N GLN A 183 14.88 -6.85 25.26
CA GLN A 183 15.03 -6.04 26.47
C GLN A 183 16.38 -5.34 26.51
N ILE A 184 16.41 -4.22 27.23
CA ILE A 184 17.65 -3.52 27.59
C ILE A 184 18.23 -4.23 28.81
N LEU A 185 19.34 -4.95 28.63
CA LEU A 185 20.05 -5.66 29.69
C LEU A 185 20.93 -4.72 30.51
N SER A 186 21.53 -3.71 29.87
CA SER A 186 22.29 -2.67 30.55
C SER A 186 22.31 -1.38 29.72
N LYS A 187 22.57 -0.27 30.42
CA LYS A 187 22.74 1.08 29.88
C LYS A 187 23.77 1.84 30.72
N PRO A 188 24.32 2.98 30.25
CA PRO A 188 25.20 3.80 31.07
C PRO A 188 24.51 4.32 32.33
N ASP A 189 25.24 4.47 33.42
CA ASP A 189 24.71 5.05 34.68
C ASP A 189 24.23 6.49 34.51
N THR A 190 24.78 7.20 33.52
CA THR A 190 24.41 8.58 33.18
C THR A 190 23.13 8.72 32.36
N MET A 191 22.58 7.61 31.86
CA MET A 191 21.42 7.58 30.96
C MET A 191 20.18 7.14 31.71
N SER A 192 19.01 7.74 31.48
CA SER A 192 17.75 7.25 32.07
C SER A 192 17.24 5.99 31.34
N GLN A 193 16.27 5.28 31.94
CA GLN A 193 15.67 4.13 31.26
C GLN A 193 14.84 4.58 30.05
N GLU A 194 14.08 5.65 30.21
CA GLU A 194 13.24 6.26 29.18
C GLU A 194 14.08 6.76 28.01
N GLU A 195 15.23 7.37 28.29
CA GLU A 195 16.18 7.78 27.26
C GLU A 195 16.73 6.58 26.48
N ALA A 196 17.11 5.50 27.17
CA ALA A 196 17.58 4.28 26.52
C ALA A 196 16.47 3.66 25.64
N GLU A 197 15.22 3.66 26.10
CA GLU A 197 14.07 3.18 25.33
C GLU A 197 13.78 4.04 24.11
N GLN A 198 13.86 5.37 24.22
CA GLN A 198 13.69 6.28 23.08
C GLN A 198 14.74 6.05 22.00
N ILE A 199 15.97 5.70 22.39
CA ILE A 199 17.02 5.35 21.45
C ILE A 199 16.71 3.98 20.83
N VAL A 200 16.48 2.94 21.63
CA VAL A 200 16.36 1.55 21.18
C VAL A 200 15.11 1.31 20.32
N TYR A 201 13.99 1.95 20.66
CA TYR A 201 12.71 1.80 19.97
C TYR A 201 12.42 2.94 18.99
N SER A 202 13.45 3.69 18.59
CA SER A 202 13.33 4.76 17.61
C SER A 202 12.82 4.26 16.25
N ASP A 203 12.04 5.10 15.54
CA ASP A 203 11.50 4.81 14.22
C ASP A 203 12.58 4.62 13.15
N GLU A 204 13.79 5.13 13.39
CA GLU A 204 14.93 5.06 12.47
C GLU A 204 15.34 3.63 12.11
N PHE A 205 15.07 2.65 12.98
CA PHE A 205 15.43 1.26 12.73
C PHE A 205 14.43 0.54 11.82
N TYR A 206 13.23 1.10 11.71
CA TYR A 206 12.07 0.52 11.04
C TYR A 206 11.64 1.34 9.82
N THR A 207 12.23 2.52 9.63
CA THR A 207 11.82 3.49 8.61
C THR A 207 13.05 3.95 7.82
N VAL A 208 12.97 3.89 6.50
CA VAL A 208 13.94 4.54 5.61
C VAL A 208 13.26 5.70 4.91
N ARG A 209 13.74 6.91 5.20
CA ARG A 209 13.24 8.14 4.59
C ARG A 209 13.83 8.29 3.18
N GLY A 210 13.02 8.73 2.22
CA GLY A 210 13.48 9.16 0.90
C GLY A 210 13.99 10.61 0.96
N PRO A 211 13.24 11.61 0.47
CA PRO A 211 12.04 11.46 -0.36
C PRO A 211 12.42 11.03 -1.78
N TRP A 212 11.60 10.18 -2.40
CA TRP A 212 11.68 9.88 -3.84
C TRP A 212 10.57 10.64 -4.56
N SER A 213 10.93 11.42 -5.58
CA SER A 213 10.02 12.40 -6.19
C SER A 213 9.95 12.25 -7.70
N PHE A 214 8.80 11.79 -8.21
CA PHE A 214 8.62 11.43 -9.62
C PHE A 214 7.67 12.42 -10.29
N VAL A 215 8.14 13.07 -11.35
CA VAL A 215 7.39 14.08 -12.09
C VAL A 215 6.79 13.48 -13.36
N PHE A 216 5.49 13.74 -13.57
CA PHE A 216 4.68 13.24 -14.69
C PHE A 216 3.95 14.40 -15.36
N ASN A 217 3.67 14.21 -16.65
CA ASN A 217 2.66 15.00 -17.35
C ASN A 217 1.44 14.11 -17.60
N LEU A 218 0.39 14.32 -16.80
CA LEU A 218 -0.91 13.67 -16.92
C LEU A 218 -1.98 14.66 -17.41
N GLY A 219 -1.54 15.82 -17.91
CA GLY A 219 -2.38 16.84 -18.50
C GLY A 219 -2.52 16.60 -20.01
N GLN A 220 -3.71 16.86 -20.54
CA GLN A 220 -3.93 17.03 -21.97
C GLN A 220 -3.82 18.50 -22.33
#